data_AF-B5WA64-F1
#
_entry.id   AF-B5WA64-F1
#
_cell.length_a   1.000
_cell.length_b   1.000
_cell.length_c   1.000
_cell.angle_alpha   90.00
_cell.angle_beta   90.00
_cell.angle_gamma   90.00
#
_symmetry.space_group_name_H-M   'P 1'
#
loop_
_entity.id
_entity.type
_entity.pdbx_description
1 polymer ?
#
loop_
_entity_poly.entity_id
_entity_poly.type
_entity_poly.pdbx_seq_one_letter_code
_entity_poly.pdbx_strand_id
1 'polypeptide(L)'
;MATLLEILKNINKLIQEQQQKKLNQAHLQNQVLKEEQKFLNRIESNKIELKQQIESLEKQVLSSIYIVNEDTKLAQERAMLEGETFSLKCEEKQKEISQLVHQLDHPRLLSAPWNDPRWTPSENRDSYKPQNGGLAPGVLRIGEFLLEQVQPPARVPALIPIRDFSNHLPNFKPGHIAIFSSDAESRQAALAGLESIALRVVSTFPVRKLKGTFIDPVSMGNTFPFKNLHQFISGQKTYTRSDDIREQLRGLTEHIEQVLQNYLGKNYQSIEDYNIAAQSVAEPYRYLFIADFPSGFENNSWEDLKSILLNGSRAGVYVILHIDESLEKPKNFDYRTFENFCTVINPIFGLNVGAKPQPGNVYLGYVTSLTDGGAYVEFLPNTQGFVPTNKLVAQESK
;
A
#
# COMPACT_ATOMS: atom_id res chain seq x y z
N MET A 1 73.62 20.90 86.04
CA MET A 1 72.21 20.96 86.51
C MET A 1 71.28 21.60 85.48
N ALA A 2 71.63 22.73 84.85
CA ALA A 2 70.74 23.43 83.90
C ALA A 2 70.31 22.58 82.67
N THR A 3 71.23 21.81 82.09
CA THR A 3 70.98 20.92 80.92
C THR A 3 70.03 19.75 81.21
N LEU A 4 70.05 19.21 82.44
CA LEU A 4 69.17 18.09 82.83
C LEU A 4 67.71 18.56 83.00
N LEU A 5 67.52 19.76 83.54
CA LEU A 5 66.21 20.41 83.73
C LEU A 5 65.52 20.73 82.39
N GLU A 6 66.29 21.12 81.38
CA GLU A 6 65.79 21.43 80.04
C GLU A 6 65.38 20.15 79.27
N ILE A 7 66.15 19.07 79.41
CA ILE A 7 65.80 17.74 78.88
C ILE A 7 64.51 17.22 79.54
N LEU A 8 64.37 17.36 80.86
CA LEU A 8 63.14 16.97 81.59
C LEU A 8 61.90 17.77 81.14
N LYS A 9 62.05 19.08 80.89
CA LYS A 9 60.96 19.90 80.31
C LYS A 9 60.56 19.42 78.92
N ASN A 10 61.52 19.11 78.05
CA ASN A 10 61.25 18.63 76.70
C ASN A 10 60.60 17.23 76.70
N ILE A 11 61.03 16.32 77.60
CA ILE A 11 60.40 15.01 77.78
C ILE A 11 58.96 15.16 78.26
N ASN A 12 58.70 16.03 79.24
CA ASN A 12 57.33 16.28 79.71
C ASN A 12 56.42 16.86 78.61
N LYS A 13 56.95 17.78 77.79
CA LYS A 13 56.23 18.32 76.63
C LYS A 13 55.90 17.23 75.61
N LEU A 14 56.86 16.36 75.29
CA LEU A 14 56.65 15.23 74.38
C LEU A 14 55.63 14.22 74.92
N ILE A 15 55.64 13.94 76.23
CA ILE A 15 54.64 13.08 76.89
C ILE A 15 53.24 13.70 76.79
N GLN A 16 53.10 15.01 77.03
CA GLN A 16 51.83 15.72 76.89
C GLN A 16 51.33 15.71 75.44
N GLU A 17 52.21 15.95 74.46
CA GLU A 17 51.87 15.86 73.04
C GLU A 17 51.44 14.44 72.63
N GLN A 18 52.10 13.40 73.17
CA GLN A 18 51.73 12.01 72.91
C GLN A 18 50.37 11.66 73.54
N GLN A 19 50.09 12.14 74.75
CA GLN A 19 48.79 11.97 75.41
C GLN A 19 47.68 12.69 74.64
N GLN A 20 47.92 13.92 74.18
CA GLN A 20 46.97 14.68 73.36
C GLN A 20 46.70 13.99 72.01
N LYS A 21 47.74 13.46 71.35
CA LYS A 21 47.59 12.68 70.10
C LYS A 21 46.75 11.42 70.32
N LYS A 22 46.97 10.69 71.42
CA LYS A 22 46.15 9.52 71.77
C LYS A 22 44.69 9.89 72.02
N LEU A 23 44.44 11.01 72.71
CA LEU A 23 43.08 11.52 72.94
C LEU A 23 42.38 11.91 71.62
N ASN A 24 43.09 12.63 70.75
CA ASN A 24 42.57 13.02 69.43
C ASN A 24 42.30 11.80 68.54
N GLN A 25 43.18 10.78 68.58
CA GLN A 25 42.99 9.52 67.86
C GLN A 25 41.75 8.77 68.36
N ALA A 26 41.55 8.67 69.67
CA ALA A 26 40.35 8.06 70.25
C ALA A 26 39.07 8.85 69.91
N HIS A 27 39.15 10.19 69.84
CA HIS A 27 38.04 11.03 69.41
C HIS A 27 37.68 10.80 67.94
N LEU A 28 38.69 10.74 67.07
CA LEU A 28 38.51 10.51 65.64
C LEU A 28 37.94 9.10 65.37
N GLN A 29 38.43 8.08 66.07
CA GLN A 29 37.87 6.71 65.99
C GLN A 29 36.39 6.67 66.38
N ASN A 30 35.99 7.38 67.44
CA ASN A 30 34.58 7.48 67.81
C ASN A 30 33.73 8.26 66.78
N GLN A 31 34.29 9.27 66.12
CA GLN A 31 33.61 9.97 65.03
C GLN A 31 33.41 9.06 63.81
N VAL A 32 34.44 8.31 63.42
CA VAL A 32 34.36 7.33 62.32
C VAL A 32 33.29 6.29 62.62
N LEU A 33 33.29 5.72 63.83
CA LEU A 33 32.30 4.71 64.23
C LEU A 33 30.85 5.25 64.16
N LYS A 34 30.66 6.52 64.55
CA LYS A 34 29.34 7.18 64.47
C LYS A 34 28.90 7.42 63.02
N GLU A 35 29.80 7.83 62.15
CA GLU A 35 29.50 8.04 60.73
C GLU A 35 29.24 6.71 60.01
N GLU A 36 29.99 5.65 60.33
CA GLU A 36 29.72 4.28 59.85
C GLU A 36 28.33 3.82 60.27
N GLN A 37 27.94 4.02 61.53
CA GLN A 37 26.60 3.67 62.02
C GLN A 37 25.50 4.45 61.27
N LYS A 38 25.70 5.75 61.04
CA LYS A 38 24.75 6.57 60.26
C LYS A 38 24.65 6.08 58.81
N PHE A 39 25.78 5.74 58.20
CA PHE A 39 25.82 5.24 56.83
C PHE A 39 25.11 3.89 56.70
N LEU A 40 25.33 2.96 57.63
CA LEU A 40 24.63 1.67 57.68
C LEU A 40 23.12 1.85 57.84
N ASN A 41 22.68 2.73 58.75
CA ASN A 41 21.26 3.02 58.91
C ASN A 41 20.63 3.62 57.63
N ARG A 42 21.39 4.44 56.89
CA ARG A 42 20.93 5.02 55.62
C ARG A 42 20.83 3.98 54.51
N ILE A 43 21.78 3.06 54.43
CA ILE A 43 21.70 1.92 53.49
C ILE A 43 20.47 1.07 53.79
N GLU A 44 20.21 0.78 55.06
CA GLU A 44 19.07 -0.05 55.47
C GLU A 44 17.74 0.64 55.13
N SER A 45 17.63 1.94 55.43
CA SER A 45 16.45 2.74 55.05
C SER A 45 16.22 2.76 53.54
N ASN A 46 17.27 3.01 52.74
CA ASN A 46 17.17 3.02 51.28
C ASN A 46 16.79 1.65 50.72
N LYS A 47 17.28 0.55 51.32
CA LYS A 47 16.93 -0.81 50.92
C LYS A 47 15.45 -1.11 51.16
N ILE A 48 14.90 -0.64 52.27
CA ILE A 48 13.47 -0.78 52.58
C ILE A 48 12.64 0.03 51.58
N GLU A 49 13.03 1.28 51.31
CA GLU A 49 12.34 2.15 50.35
C GLU A 49 12.35 1.56 48.93
N LEU A 50 13.50 1.10 48.45
CA LEU A 50 13.63 0.42 47.15
C LEU A 50 12.76 -0.83 47.07
N LYS A 51 12.70 -1.63 48.14
CA LYS A 51 11.86 -2.82 48.18
C LYS A 51 10.37 -2.48 48.07
N GLN A 52 9.93 -1.42 48.75
CA GLN A 52 8.55 -0.93 48.67
C GLN A 52 8.23 -0.38 47.27
N GLN A 53 9.16 0.33 46.64
CA GLN A 53 9.01 0.82 45.27
C GLN A 53 8.89 -0.33 44.27
N ILE A 54 9.72 -1.37 44.40
CA ILE A 54 9.65 -2.58 43.56
C ILE A 54 8.31 -3.27 43.72
N GLU A 55 7.84 -3.52 44.95
CA GLU A 55 6.52 -4.15 45.18
C GLU A 55 5.36 -3.31 44.62
N SER A 56 5.47 -1.97 44.68
CA SER A 56 4.47 -1.07 44.08
C SER A 56 4.48 -1.16 42.55
N LEU A 57 5.66 -1.15 41.94
CA LEU A 57 5.83 -1.28 40.49
C LEU A 57 5.35 -2.63 39.98
N GLU A 58 5.66 -3.72 40.68
CA GLU A 58 5.20 -5.07 40.34
C GLU A 58 3.66 -5.14 40.34
N LYS A 59 3.00 -4.54 41.34
CA LYS A 59 1.54 -4.46 41.38
C LYS A 59 0.96 -3.66 40.21
N GLN A 60 1.59 -2.54 39.86
CA GLN A 60 1.18 -1.73 38.71
C GLN A 60 1.33 -2.50 37.40
N VAL A 61 2.49 -3.15 37.18
CA VAL A 61 2.75 -3.96 35.98
C VAL A 61 1.75 -5.11 35.86
N LEU A 62 1.47 -5.84 36.95
CA LEU A 62 0.48 -6.92 36.95
C LEU A 62 -0.92 -6.41 36.58
N SER A 63 -1.31 -5.23 37.08
CA SER A 63 -2.60 -4.62 36.72
C SER A 63 -2.66 -4.21 35.25
N SER A 64 -1.58 -3.66 34.70
CA SER A 64 -1.51 -3.28 33.29
C SER A 64 -1.54 -4.50 32.36
N ILE A 65 -0.82 -5.58 32.71
CA ILE A 65 -0.84 -6.84 31.95
C ILE A 65 -2.25 -7.43 31.92
N TYR A 66 -2.95 -7.40 33.05
CA TYR A 66 -4.33 -7.88 33.12
C TYR A 66 -5.25 -7.11 32.18
N ILE A 67 -5.17 -5.77 32.18
CA ILE A 67 -5.98 -4.92 31.29
C ILE A 67 -5.69 -5.24 29.82
N VAL A 68 -4.41 -5.32 29.43
CA VAL A 68 -4.02 -5.64 28.05
C VAL A 68 -4.54 -7.00 27.60
N ASN A 69 -4.51 -8.01 28.47
CA ASN A 69 -5.04 -9.34 28.16
C ASN A 69 -6.56 -9.31 27.94
N GLU A 70 -7.30 -8.62 28.80
CA GLU A 70 -8.76 -8.47 28.66
C GLU A 70 -9.11 -7.69 27.38
N ASP A 71 -8.41 -6.59 27.09
CA ASP A 71 -8.61 -5.81 25.87
C ASP A 71 -8.28 -6.62 24.61
N THR A 72 -7.22 -7.43 24.65
CA THR A 72 -6.85 -8.33 23.54
C THR A 72 -7.91 -9.39 23.30
N LYS A 73 -8.46 -9.96 24.37
CA LYS A 73 -9.56 -10.93 24.29
C LYS A 73 -10.82 -10.30 23.71
N LEU A 74 -11.20 -9.11 24.18
CA LEU A 74 -12.33 -8.35 23.64
C LEU A 74 -12.12 -7.97 22.17
N ALA A 75 -10.89 -7.62 21.78
CA ALA A 75 -10.54 -7.33 20.39
C ALA A 75 -10.65 -8.59 19.51
N GLN A 76 -10.22 -9.76 19.99
CA GLN A 76 -10.41 -11.04 19.29
C GLN A 76 -11.90 -11.41 19.14
N GLU A 77 -12.68 -11.26 20.21
CA GLU A 77 -14.13 -11.52 20.16
C GLU A 77 -14.83 -10.57 19.18
N ARG A 78 -14.46 -9.29 19.16
CA ARG A 78 -14.95 -8.32 18.16
C ARG A 78 -14.52 -8.69 16.75
N ALA A 79 -13.26 -9.07 16.53
CA ALA A 79 -12.78 -9.49 15.23
C ALA A 79 -13.53 -10.73 14.71
N MET A 80 -13.86 -11.69 15.59
CA MET A 80 -14.70 -12.84 15.25
C MET A 80 -16.14 -12.43 14.89
N LEU A 81 -16.79 -11.63 15.73
CA LEU A 81 -18.17 -11.15 15.50
C LEU A 81 -18.29 -10.28 14.24
N GLU A 82 -17.37 -9.36 14.05
CA GLU A 82 -17.30 -8.51 12.86
C GLU A 82 -16.95 -9.32 11.62
N GLY A 83 -16.10 -10.34 11.75
CA GLY A 83 -15.79 -11.31 10.69
C GLY A 83 -17.00 -12.12 10.25
N GLU A 84 -17.77 -12.69 11.18
CA GLU A 84 -19.03 -13.39 10.88
C GLU A 84 -20.06 -12.46 10.23
N THR A 85 -20.22 -11.26 10.79
CA THR A 85 -21.13 -10.23 10.25
C THR A 85 -20.72 -9.81 8.84
N PHE A 86 -19.41 -9.64 8.60
CA PHE A 86 -18.86 -9.33 7.28
C PHE A 86 -19.09 -10.47 6.30
N SER A 87 -18.86 -11.72 6.72
CA SER A 87 -19.09 -12.92 5.88
C SER A 87 -20.55 -13.02 5.45
N LEU A 88 -21.50 -12.87 6.39
CA LEU A 88 -22.93 -12.88 6.10
C LEU A 88 -23.33 -11.77 5.12
N LYS A 89 -22.82 -10.54 5.34
CA LYS A 89 -23.04 -9.42 4.41
C LYS A 89 -22.42 -9.68 3.03
N CYS A 90 -21.24 -10.30 2.98
CA CYS A 90 -20.57 -10.65 1.74
C CYS A 90 -21.38 -11.69 0.96
N GLU A 91 -21.87 -12.73 1.62
CA GLU A 91 -22.75 -13.75 1.02
C GLU A 91 -24.07 -13.15 0.52
N GLU A 92 -24.69 -12.27 1.30
CA GLU A 92 -25.92 -11.56 0.90
C GLU A 92 -25.67 -10.70 -0.34
N LYS A 93 -24.58 -9.90 -0.35
CA LYS A 93 -24.21 -9.08 -1.51
C LYS A 93 -23.82 -9.92 -2.72
N GLN A 94 -23.17 -11.07 -2.52
CA GLN A 94 -22.85 -11.99 -3.59
C GLN A 94 -24.11 -12.58 -4.24
N LYS A 95 -25.14 -12.91 -3.43
CA LYS A 95 -26.45 -13.36 -3.93
C LYS A 95 -27.16 -12.25 -4.71
N GLU A 96 -27.16 -11.03 -4.19
CA GLU A 96 -27.72 -9.85 -4.87
C GLU A 96 -27.03 -9.58 -6.22
N ILE A 97 -25.69 -9.56 -6.24
CA ILE A 97 -24.90 -9.41 -7.48
C ILE A 97 -25.21 -10.54 -8.46
N SER A 98 -25.28 -11.79 -8.00
CA SER A 98 -25.57 -12.94 -8.86
C SER A 98 -26.96 -12.82 -9.50
N GLN A 99 -27.97 -12.40 -8.74
CA GLN A 99 -29.32 -12.15 -9.24
C GLN A 99 -29.35 -11.01 -10.26
N LEU A 100 -28.66 -9.89 -9.99
CA LEU A 100 -28.54 -8.77 -10.92
C LEU A 100 -27.82 -9.17 -12.20
N VAL A 101 -26.74 -9.95 -12.10
CA VAL A 101 -26.01 -10.48 -13.27
C VAL A 101 -26.90 -11.39 -14.11
N HIS A 102 -27.80 -12.17 -13.51
CA HIS A 102 -28.79 -12.98 -14.23
C HIS A 102 -29.90 -12.16 -14.90
N GLN A 103 -30.22 -10.97 -14.38
CA GLN A 103 -31.23 -10.06 -14.93
C GLN A 103 -30.70 -9.15 -16.04
N LEU A 104 -29.37 -8.98 -16.14
CA LEU A 104 -28.73 -8.26 -17.23
C LEU A 104 -28.82 -9.10 -18.51
N ASP A 105 -29.94 -8.94 -19.21
CA ASP A 105 -30.18 -9.53 -20.53
C ASP A 105 -29.10 -9.05 -21.53
N HIS A 106 -28.57 -10.00 -22.31
CA HIS A 106 -27.39 -9.96 -23.19
C HIS A 106 -26.03 -10.34 -22.59
N PRO A 107 -25.22 -11.16 -23.31
CA PRO A 107 -23.98 -11.76 -22.82
C PRO A 107 -22.88 -10.70 -22.78
N ARG A 108 -22.92 -9.82 -21.80
CA ARG A 108 -21.78 -9.00 -21.46
C ARG A 108 -20.77 -9.95 -20.82
N LEU A 109 -19.91 -10.53 -21.66
CA LEU A 109 -18.72 -11.31 -21.29
C LEU A 109 -17.76 -10.55 -20.36
N LEU A 110 -18.12 -9.32 -19.99
CA LEU A 110 -17.51 -8.49 -18.95
C LEU A 110 -17.17 -9.29 -17.69
N SER A 111 -18.06 -10.15 -17.20
CA SER A 111 -17.84 -10.97 -16.00
C SER A 111 -17.36 -12.40 -16.30
N ALA A 112 -17.39 -12.83 -17.56
CA ALA A 112 -17.03 -14.19 -17.95
C ALA A 112 -15.50 -14.39 -17.89
N PRO A 113 -15.00 -15.50 -17.30
CA PRO A 113 -13.59 -15.85 -17.39
C PRO A 113 -13.18 -16.13 -18.84
N TRP A 114 -11.88 -16.06 -19.16
CA TRP A 114 -11.38 -16.32 -20.52
C TRP A 114 -11.58 -17.77 -20.99
N ASN A 115 -11.74 -18.72 -20.06
CA ASN A 115 -12.07 -20.11 -20.36
C ASN A 115 -13.57 -20.35 -20.63
N ASP A 116 -14.41 -19.30 -20.58
CA ASP A 116 -15.81 -19.42 -20.94
C ASP A 116 -15.93 -19.72 -22.45
N PRO A 117 -16.64 -20.79 -22.86
CA PRO A 117 -16.76 -21.20 -24.26
C PRO A 117 -17.38 -20.14 -25.18
N ARG A 118 -18.00 -19.09 -24.63
CA ARG A 118 -18.51 -17.99 -25.44
C ARG A 118 -17.37 -17.17 -26.03
N TRP A 119 -16.15 -17.19 -25.52
CA TRP A 119 -15.03 -16.48 -26.14
C TRP A 119 -14.52 -17.14 -27.43
N THR A 120 -14.91 -18.38 -27.71
CA THR A 120 -14.44 -19.19 -28.83
C THR A 120 -15.55 -19.42 -29.88
N PRO A 121 -15.59 -18.62 -30.98
CA PRO A 121 -16.62 -18.73 -32.02
C PRO A 121 -16.74 -20.10 -32.69
N SER A 122 -15.66 -20.88 -32.70
CA SER A 122 -15.64 -22.24 -33.23
C SER A 122 -16.38 -23.26 -32.37
N GLU A 123 -16.61 -22.96 -31.08
CA GLU A 123 -17.08 -23.93 -30.08
C GLU A 123 -18.53 -23.70 -29.65
N ASN A 124 -19.10 -22.51 -29.91
CA ASN A 124 -20.45 -22.17 -29.44
C ASN A 124 -21.23 -21.34 -30.48
N ARG A 125 -22.51 -21.68 -30.70
CA ARG A 125 -23.43 -20.89 -31.55
C ARG A 125 -23.75 -19.51 -30.94
N ASP A 126 -23.72 -19.42 -29.61
CA ASP A 126 -23.89 -18.20 -28.83
C ASP A 126 -22.54 -17.57 -28.44
N SER A 127 -21.55 -17.72 -29.32
CA SER A 127 -20.23 -17.12 -29.12
C SER A 127 -20.26 -15.59 -29.14
N TYR A 128 -19.15 -15.04 -28.66
CA TYR A 128 -18.80 -13.64 -28.71
C TYR A 128 -19.04 -13.07 -30.10
N LYS A 129 -19.70 -11.91 -30.11
CA LYS A 129 -19.85 -11.04 -31.27
C LYS A 129 -19.46 -9.63 -30.82
N PRO A 130 -18.67 -8.89 -31.63
CA PRO A 130 -18.36 -7.50 -31.33
C PRO A 130 -19.62 -6.68 -31.10
N GLN A 131 -19.58 -5.79 -30.11
CA GLN A 131 -20.69 -4.88 -29.85
C GLN A 131 -20.71 -3.80 -30.94
N ASN A 132 -21.84 -3.62 -31.60
CA ASN A 132 -21.98 -2.63 -32.69
C ASN A 132 -22.75 -1.37 -32.25
N GLY A 133 -23.22 -1.32 -31.00
CA GLY A 133 -23.99 -0.22 -30.44
C GLY A 133 -24.10 -0.31 -28.91
N GLY A 134 -24.81 0.64 -28.29
CA GLY A 134 -24.94 0.74 -26.83
C GLY A 134 -23.83 1.56 -26.17
N LEU A 135 -23.89 1.74 -24.85
CA LEU A 135 -22.87 2.43 -24.07
C LEU A 135 -21.64 1.54 -23.87
N ALA A 136 -20.48 2.17 -23.74
CA ALA A 136 -19.26 1.47 -23.32
C ALA A 136 -19.45 0.82 -21.94
N PRO A 137 -18.78 -0.31 -21.67
CA PRO A 137 -18.84 -0.94 -20.36
C PRO A 137 -18.34 -0.01 -19.25
N GLY A 138 -18.98 -0.05 -18.09
CA GLY A 138 -18.52 0.71 -16.91
C GLY A 138 -17.49 -0.04 -16.08
N VAL A 139 -17.60 -1.37 -16.05
CA VAL A 139 -16.76 -2.25 -15.25
C VAL A 139 -16.16 -3.34 -16.12
N LEU A 140 -15.02 -3.86 -15.68
CA LEU A 140 -14.25 -4.88 -16.36
C LEU A 140 -13.78 -5.93 -15.37
N ARG A 141 -13.81 -7.21 -15.78
CA ARG A 141 -13.15 -8.28 -15.05
C ARG A 141 -11.64 -8.25 -15.26
N ILE A 142 -10.89 -8.26 -14.16
CA ILE A 142 -9.43 -8.35 -14.15
C ILE A 142 -8.91 -9.67 -13.61
N GLY A 143 -9.78 -10.50 -13.03
CA GLY A 143 -9.39 -11.76 -12.42
C GLY A 143 -10.50 -12.36 -11.57
N GLU A 144 -10.11 -13.03 -10.50
CA GLU A 144 -10.99 -13.60 -9.47
C GLU A 144 -10.46 -13.25 -8.10
N PHE A 145 -11.36 -12.96 -7.16
CA PHE A 145 -11.05 -13.06 -5.75
C PHE A 145 -11.32 -14.48 -5.27
N LEU A 146 -10.36 -15.05 -4.55
CA LEU A 146 -10.55 -16.29 -3.82
C LEU A 146 -10.95 -15.94 -2.38
N LEU A 147 -12.15 -16.37 -2.00
CA LEU A 147 -12.68 -16.23 -0.64
C LEU A 147 -12.45 -17.57 0.07
N GLU A 148 -11.36 -17.67 0.82
CA GLU A 148 -10.99 -18.90 1.54
C GLU A 148 -11.79 -19.08 2.84
N GLN A 149 -12.37 -17.99 3.36
CA GLN A 149 -13.08 -17.95 4.64
C GLN A 149 -14.50 -18.54 4.58
N VAL A 150 -14.97 -18.91 3.39
CA VAL A 150 -16.29 -19.55 3.17
C VAL A 150 -16.10 -21.03 2.83
N GLN A 151 -17.08 -21.87 3.20
CA GLN A 151 -17.06 -23.31 2.91
C GLN A 151 -18.23 -23.72 2.00
N PRO A 152 -17.96 -24.20 0.77
CA PRO A 152 -16.65 -24.32 0.13
C PRO A 152 -16.05 -22.96 -0.27
N PRO A 153 -14.71 -22.84 -0.42
CA PRO A 153 -14.08 -21.61 -0.89
C PRO A 153 -14.71 -21.11 -2.18
N ALA A 154 -15.08 -19.83 -2.19
CA ALA A 154 -15.78 -19.22 -3.31
C ALA A 154 -14.81 -18.44 -4.19
N ARG A 155 -14.98 -18.53 -5.51
CA ARG A 155 -14.31 -17.66 -6.48
C ARG A 155 -15.33 -16.67 -7.00
N VAL A 156 -15.04 -15.39 -6.82
CA VAL A 156 -15.89 -14.31 -7.35
C VAL A 156 -15.13 -13.51 -8.39
N PRO A 157 -15.78 -13.06 -9.48
CA PRO A 157 -15.12 -12.21 -10.46
C PRO A 157 -14.56 -10.94 -9.80
N ALA A 158 -13.28 -10.65 -10.01
CA ALA A 158 -12.71 -9.37 -9.62
C ALA A 158 -13.08 -8.34 -10.69
N LEU A 159 -14.06 -7.49 -10.37
CA LEU A 159 -14.56 -6.43 -11.24
C LEU A 159 -14.06 -5.07 -10.75
N ILE A 160 -13.53 -4.27 -11.67
CA ILE A 160 -13.10 -2.90 -11.37
C ILE A 160 -13.73 -1.92 -12.36
N PRO A 161 -13.86 -0.65 -11.99
CA PRO A 161 -14.15 0.38 -12.96
C PRO A 161 -13.12 0.51 -14.06
N ILE A 162 -13.64 0.90 -15.21
CA ILE A 162 -12.85 1.36 -16.34
C ILE A 162 -13.33 2.72 -16.86
N ARG A 163 -14.41 3.28 -16.30
CA ARG A 163 -14.93 4.61 -16.61
C ARG A 163 -15.09 5.45 -15.35
N ASP A 164 -15.26 6.75 -15.52
CA ASP A 164 -15.49 7.69 -14.45
C ASP A 164 -16.95 7.59 -13.97
N PHE A 165 -17.13 7.25 -12.70
CA PHE A 165 -18.45 7.26 -12.06
C PHE A 165 -18.45 8.15 -10.82
N SER A 166 -17.44 9.01 -10.63
CA SER A 166 -17.32 9.83 -9.42
C SER A 166 -18.53 10.75 -9.19
N ASN A 167 -19.20 11.15 -10.28
CA ASN A 167 -20.41 11.99 -10.23
C ASN A 167 -21.67 11.21 -9.77
N HIS A 168 -21.65 9.88 -9.85
CA HIS A 168 -22.79 9.03 -9.51
C HIS A 168 -22.55 8.17 -8.26
N LEU A 169 -21.28 7.90 -7.95
CA LEU A 169 -20.86 7.02 -6.86
C LEU A 169 -19.77 7.71 -6.02
N PRO A 170 -20.06 8.12 -4.77
CA PRO A 170 -19.05 8.68 -3.88
C PRO A 170 -17.98 7.61 -3.53
N ASN A 171 -16.73 8.05 -3.33
CA ASN A 171 -15.56 7.21 -3.02
C ASN A 171 -15.07 6.29 -4.14
N PHE A 172 -15.51 6.53 -5.37
CA PHE A 172 -15.10 5.75 -6.52
C PHE A 172 -13.85 6.36 -7.18
N LYS A 173 -12.81 5.55 -7.37
CA LYS A 173 -11.62 6.00 -8.11
C LYS A 173 -11.92 5.98 -9.62
N PRO A 174 -11.50 7.01 -10.36
CA PRO A 174 -11.69 7.03 -11.81
C PRO A 174 -11.00 5.83 -12.48
N GLY A 175 -11.47 5.45 -13.67
CA GLY A 175 -11.12 4.20 -14.37
C GLY A 175 -9.66 3.96 -14.77
N HIS A 176 -8.69 4.69 -14.21
CA HIS A 176 -7.26 4.40 -14.35
C HIS A 176 -6.88 3.17 -13.53
N ILE A 177 -5.90 2.40 -14.00
CA ILE A 177 -5.42 1.17 -13.36
C ILE A 177 -3.90 1.19 -13.33
N ALA A 178 -3.32 0.96 -12.15
CA ALA A 178 -1.88 0.83 -11.97
C ALA A 178 -1.57 -0.57 -11.42
N ILE A 179 -0.75 -1.33 -12.13
CA ILE A 179 -0.30 -2.67 -11.73
C ILE A 179 1.17 -2.56 -11.35
N PHE A 180 1.53 -2.89 -10.12
CA PHE A 180 2.91 -2.82 -9.65
C PHE A 180 3.63 -4.16 -9.83
N SER A 181 4.94 -4.11 -9.95
CA SER A 181 5.84 -5.26 -9.78
C SER A 181 7.12 -4.82 -9.08
N SER A 182 7.79 -5.76 -8.45
CA SER A 182 9.00 -5.51 -7.65
C SER A 182 10.13 -6.49 -7.98
N ASP A 183 9.85 -7.50 -8.79
CA ASP A 183 10.76 -8.57 -9.19
C ASP A 183 10.36 -9.12 -10.57
N ALA A 184 11.18 -10.02 -11.13
CA ALA A 184 10.96 -10.55 -12.47
C ALA A 184 9.67 -11.39 -12.61
N GLU A 185 9.28 -12.13 -11.58
CA GLU A 185 8.06 -12.96 -11.59
C GLU A 185 6.82 -12.09 -11.50
N SER A 186 6.80 -11.14 -10.56
CA SER A 186 5.70 -10.18 -10.44
C SER A 186 5.58 -9.30 -11.68
N ARG A 187 6.69 -8.94 -12.33
CA ARG A 187 6.70 -8.24 -13.62
C ARG A 187 6.03 -9.07 -14.71
N GLN A 188 6.40 -10.34 -14.86
CA GLN A 188 5.79 -11.21 -15.87
C GLN A 188 4.27 -11.35 -15.66
N ALA A 189 3.84 -11.54 -14.41
CA ALA A 189 2.43 -11.61 -14.06
C ALA A 189 1.70 -10.29 -14.34
N ALA A 190 2.31 -9.15 -14.01
CA ALA A 190 1.74 -7.82 -14.24
C ALA A 190 1.56 -7.53 -15.75
N LEU A 191 2.55 -7.87 -16.58
CA LEU A 191 2.46 -7.70 -18.03
C LEU A 191 1.38 -8.60 -18.65
N ALA A 192 1.26 -9.86 -18.21
CA ALA A 192 0.17 -10.74 -18.64
C ALA A 192 -1.21 -10.22 -18.20
N GLY A 193 -1.30 -9.64 -16.99
CA GLY A 193 -2.49 -8.95 -16.50
C GLY A 193 -2.85 -7.73 -17.36
N LEU A 194 -1.87 -6.90 -17.68
CA LEU A 194 -2.02 -5.73 -18.55
C LEU A 194 -2.51 -6.11 -19.96
N GLU A 195 -1.91 -7.13 -20.57
CA GLU A 195 -2.34 -7.69 -21.86
C GLU A 195 -3.80 -8.18 -21.80
N SER A 196 -4.14 -8.97 -20.78
CA SER A 196 -5.48 -9.51 -20.56
C SER A 196 -6.52 -8.40 -20.41
N ILE A 197 -6.20 -7.35 -19.66
CA ILE A 197 -7.06 -6.17 -19.48
C ILE A 197 -7.25 -5.45 -20.82
N ALA A 198 -6.17 -5.22 -21.57
CA ALA A 198 -6.23 -4.54 -22.86
C ALA A 198 -7.09 -5.31 -23.87
N LEU A 199 -6.89 -6.63 -23.98
CA LEU A 199 -7.71 -7.47 -24.85
C LEU A 199 -9.19 -7.43 -24.46
N ARG A 200 -9.49 -7.43 -23.16
CA ARG A 200 -10.87 -7.37 -22.67
C ARG A 200 -11.51 -6.03 -22.96
N VAL A 201 -10.80 -4.91 -22.79
CA VAL A 201 -11.27 -3.57 -23.18
C VAL A 201 -11.61 -3.55 -24.67
N VAL A 202 -10.69 -3.99 -25.53
CA VAL A 202 -10.93 -4.09 -26.98
C VAL A 202 -12.15 -4.94 -27.31
N SER A 203 -12.29 -6.09 -26.64
CA SER A 203 -13.35 -7.06 -26.97
C SER A 203 -14.72 -6.62 -26.46
N THR A 204 -14.79 -5.77 -25.45
CA THR A 204 -16.05 -5.45 -24.77
C THR A 204 -16.59 -4.07 -25.09
N PHE A 205 -15.78 -3.19 -25.70
CA PHE A 205 -16.25 -1.90 -26.17
C PHE A 205 -17.03 -2.02 -27.47
N PRO A 206 -18.08 -1.18 -27.65
CA PRO A 206 -18.69 -1.02 -28.95
C PRO A 206 -17.71 -0.49 -30.00
N VAL A 207 -17.84 -0.98 -31.22
CA VAL A 207 -17.05 -0.55 -32.37
C VAL A 207 -17.12 0.99 -32.51
N ARG A 208 -15.97 1.61 -32.80
CA ARG A 208 -15.76 3.08 -32.88
C ARG A 208 -15.93 3.87 -31.58
N LYS A 209 -16.23 3.23 -30.44
CA LYS A 209 -16.25 3.91 -29.13
C LYS A 209 -14.95 3.78 -28.34
N LEU A 210 -13.93 3.15 -28.91
CA LEU A 210 -12.62 2.93 -28.30
C LEU A 210 -11.51 3.33 -29.26
N LYS A 211 -10.53 4.06 -28.73
CA LYS A 211 -9.22 4.27 -29.34
C LYS A 211 -8.13 3.96 -28.33
N GLY A 212 -7.37 2.91 -28.59
CA GLY A 212 -6.21 2.48 -27.80
C GLY A 212 -4.91 3.11 -28.29
N THR A 213 -4.03 3.42 -27.35
CA THR A 213 -2.62 3.79 -27.57
C THR A 213 -1.78 2.84 -26.75
N PHE A 214 -0.83 2.16 -27.39
CA PHE A 214 -0.02 1.10 -26.77
C PHE A 214 1.44 1.52 -26.71
N ILE A 215 2.04 1.46 -25.52
CA ILE A 215 3.43 1.83 -25.25
C ILE A 215 4.15 0.62 -24.65
N ASP A 216 5.21 0.15 -25.31
CA ASP A 216 5.99 -1.01 -24.87
C ASP A 216 7.49 -0.84 -25.22
N PRO A 217 8.22 -0.02 -24.45
CA PRO A 217 9.61 0.35 -24.75
C PRO A 217 10.61 -0.79 -24.50
N VAL A 218 10.26 -1.79 -23.67
CA VAL A 218 11.17 -2.88 -23.29
C VAL A 218 10.95 -4.12 -24.14
N SER A 219 9.70 -4.58 -24.27
CA SER A 219 9.37 -5.83 -24.98
C SER A 219 9.11 -5.60 -26.47
N MET A 220 9.33 -4.38 -26.97
CA MET A 220 9.26 -4.00 -28.39
C MET A 220 7.91 -4.31 -29.04
N GLY A 221 6.83 -4.18 -28.26
CA GLY A 221 5.46 -4.43 -28.68
C GLY A 221 4.99 -5.87 -28.57
N ASN A 222 5.79 -6.77 -27.98
CA ASN A 222 5.37 -8.15 -27.74
C ASN A 222 4.35 -8.28 -26.62
N THR A 223 4.28 -7.32 -25.69
CA THR A 223 3.26 -7.29 -24.62
C THR A 223 1.85 -7.14 -25.18
N PHE A 224 1.71 -6.51 -26.34
CA PHE A 224 0.43 -6.22 -26.97
C PHE A 224 0.37 -6.88 -28.36
N PRO A 225 -0.06 -8.16 -28.46
CA PRO A 225 -0.12 -8.90 -29.72
C PRO A 225 -1.31 -8.47 -30.62
N PHE A 226 -1.58 -7.17 -30.70
CA PHE A 226 -2.77 -6.59 -31.32
C PHE A 226 -2.55 -6.07 -32.74
N LYS A 227 -1.50 -6.55 -33.43
CA LYS A 227 -1.13 -6.12 -34.79
C LYS A 227 -2.24 -6.29 -35.83
N ASN A 228 -3.14 -7.24 -35.60
CA ASN A 228 -4.27 -7.54 -36.49
C ASN A 228 -5.54 -6.74 -36.17
N LEU A 229 -5.56 -5.93 -35.12
CA LEU A 229 -6.68 -5.04 -34.84
C LEU A 229 -6.71 -3.89 -35.85
N HIS A 230 -7.92 -3.45 -36.19
CA HIS A 230 -8.06 -2.30 -37.08
C HIS A 230 -7.51 -1.03 -36.43
N GLN A 231 -6.82 -0.21 -37.23
CA GLN A 231 -6.16 1.04 -36.83
C GLN A 231 -7.05 2.05 -36.06
N PHE A 232 -8.38 2.01 -36.19
CA PHE A 232 -9.25 2.90 -35.42
C PHE A 232 -9.28 2.51 -33.93
N ILE A 233 -8.98 1.25 -33.61
CA ILE A 233 -8.84 0.73 -32.25
C ILE A 233 -7.37 0.78 -31.82
N SER A 234 -6.46 0.21 -32.60
CA SER A 234 -5.08 -0.01 -32.16
C SER A 234 -4.13 1.17 -32.39
N GLY A 235 -4.57 2.20 -33.12
CA GLY A 235 -3.66 3.22 -33.63
C GLY A 235 -2.74 2.67 -34.70
N GLN A 236 -1.69 3.42 -35.04
CA GLN A 236 -0.81 3.07 -36.16
C GLN A 236 0.18 1.95 -35.83
N LYS A 237 0.68 1.92 -34.60
CA LYS A 237 1.72 1.00 -34.11
C LYS A 237 1.76 1.04 -32.58
N THR A 238 2.46 0.07 -31.99
CA THR A 238 2.92 0.17 -30.61
C THR A 238 4.15 1.08 -30.56
N TYR A 239 4.17 2.02 -29.62
CA TYR A 239 5.24 3.00 -29.48
C TYR A 239 6.31 2.51 -28.51
N THR A 240 7.58 2.57 -28.93
CA THR A 240 8.71 2.02 -28.18
C THR A 240 9.82 3.05 -27.94
N ARG A 241 9.82 4.17 -28.66
CA ARG A 241 10.83 5.23 -28.58
C ARG A 241 10.33 6.39 -27.72
N SER A 242 11.22 6.99 -26.93
CA SER A 242 10.89 8.10 -26.01
C SER A 242 10.25 9.31 -26.70
N ASP A 243 10.74 9.71 -27.87
CA ASP A 243 10.16 10.83 -28.64
C ASP A 243 8.72 10.54 -29.04
N ASP A 244 8.45 9.35 -29.58
CA ASP A 244 7.10 8.92 -29.97
C ASP A 244 6.17 8.84 -28.75
N ILE A 245 6.66 8.31 -27.63
CA ILE A 245 5.92 8.23 -26.35
C ILE A 245 5.49 9.63 -25.91
N ARG A 246 6.42 10.58 -25.89
CA ARG A 246 6.16 11.96 -25.50
C ARG A 246 5.13 12.62 -26.42
N GLU A 247 5.22 12.39 -27.73
CA GLU A 247 4.25 12.92 -28.70
C GLU A 247 2.84 12.38 -28.42
N GLN A 248 2.70 11.08 -28.11
CA GLN A 248 1.39 10.52 -27.79
C GLN A 248 0.81 11.09 -26.49
N LEU A 249 1.63 11.27 -25.45
CA LEU A 249 1.19 11.86 -24.19
C LEU A 249 0.72 13.31 -24.40
N ARG A 250 1.50 14.12 -25.13
CA ARG A 250 1.11 15.51 -25.45
C ARG A 250 -0.19 15.56 -26.24
N GLY A 251 -0.35 14.70 -27.26
CA GLY A 251 -1.58 14.64 -28.04
C GLY A 251 -2.81 14.20 -27.22
N LEU A 252 -2.62 13.38 -26.17
CA LEU A 252 -3.69 13.07 -25.22
C LEU A 252 -4.02 14.27 -24.32
N THR A 253 -3.03 15.00 -23.82
CA THR A 253 -3.24 16.23 -23.05
C THR A 253 -4.00 17.29 -23.87
N GLU A 254 -3.58 17.55 -25.10
CA GLU A 254 -4.27 18.47 -26.03
C GLU A 254 -5.73 18.04 -26.26
N HIS A 255 -5.97 16.73 -26.42
CA HIS A 255 -7.33 16.20 -26.57
C HIS A 255 -8.18 16.40 -25.31
N ILE A 256 -7.61 16.17 -24.12
CA ILE A 256 -8.30 16.42 -22.84
C ILE A 256 -8.73 17.87 -22.77
N GLU A 257 -7.84 18.82 -23.07
CA GLU A 257 -8.16 20.25 -23.10
C GLU A 257 -9.29 20.56 -24.08
N GLN A 258 -9.22 20.02 -25.30
CA GLN A 258 -10.26 20.18 -26.30
C GLN A 258 -11.62 19.68 -25.81
N VAL A 259 -11.66 18.52 -25.14
CA VAL A 259 -12.90 17.92 -24.64
C VAL A 259 -13.49 18.74 -23.50
N LEU A 260 -12.67 19.11 -22.53
CA LEU A 260 -13.09 19.91 -21.38
C LEU A 260 -13.64 21.27 -21.82
N GLN A 261 -12.99 21.93 -22.78
CA GLN A 261 -13.39 23.26 -23.25
C GLN A 261 -14.61 23.22 -24.20
N ASN A 262 -14.61 22.31 -25.19
CA ASN A 262 -15.58 22.36 -26.28
C ASN A 262 -16.80 21.48 -26.07
N TYR A 263 -16.64 20.30 -25.45
CA TYR A 263 -17.75 19.37 -25.25
C TYR A 263 -18.43 19.55 -23.90
N LEU A 264 -17.64 19.67 -22.81
CA LEU A 264 -18.19 19.75 -21.47
C LEU A 264 -18.67 21.17 -21.13
N GLY A 265 -17.79 22.17 -21.29
CA GLY A 265 -18.11 23.57 -21.06
C GLY A 265 -18.82 23.79 -19.73
N LYS A 266 -20.03 24.36 -19.78
CA LYS A 266 -20.95 24.47 -18.62
C LYS A 266 -22.10 23.45 -18.63
N ASN A 267 -22.21 22.65 -19.68
CA ASN A 267 -23.39 21.84 -19.95
C ASN A 267 -23.30 20.42 -19.38
N TYR A 268 -22.08 19.89 -19.24
CA TYR A 268 -21.82 18.55 -18.76
C TYR A 268 -20.66 18.55 -17.76
N GLN A 269 -20.72 17.71 -16.73
CA GLN A 269 -19.66 17.59 -15.72
C GLN A 269 -18.55 16.64 -16.17
N SER A 270 -18.91 15.64 -17.00
CA SER A 270 -18.03 14.60 -17.52
C SER A 270 -18.40 14.20 -18.95
N ILE A 271 -17.48 13.52 -19.64
CA ILE A 271 -17.74 12.92 -20.95
C ILE A 271 -18.85 11.87 -20.89
N GLU A 272 -19.06 11.28 -19.72
CA GLU A 272 -20.07 10.26 -19.49
C GLU A 272 -21.47 10.86 -19.63
N ASP A 273 -21.68 12.03 -19.01
CA ASP A 273 -22.93 12.79 -19.12
C ASP A 273 -23.17 13.23 -20.58
N TYR A 274 -22.11 13.68 -21.26
CA TYR A 274 -22.17 14.05 -22.67
C TYR A 274 -22.54 12.85 -23.55
N ASN A 275 -21.87 11.71 -23.39
CA ASN A 275 -22.09 10.51 -24.20
C ASN A 275 -23.44 9.84 -23.95
N ILE A 276 -24.04 10.02 -22.77
CA ILE A 276 -25.42 9.60 -22.49
C ILE A 276 -26.43 10.52 -23.20
N ALA A 277 -26.17 11.84 -23.20
CA ALA A 277 -27.05 12.82 -23.84
C ALA A 277 -26.91 12.89 -25.36
N ALA A 278 -25.74 12.53 -25.91
CA ALA A 278 -25.43 12.60 -27.33
C ALA A 278 -26.19 11.50 -28.11
N GLN A 279 -27.34 11.88 -28.68
CA GLN A 279 -28.22 10.97 -29.43
C GLN A 279 -27.64 10.49 -30.76
N SER A 280 -26.64 11.18 -31.34
CA SER A 280 -26.17 10.93 -32.71
C SER A 280 -24.72 10.43 -32.81
N VAL A 281 -23.76 11.05 -32.11
CA VAL A 281 -22.33 10.64 -32.17
C VAL A 281 -21.70 10.83 -30.79
N ALA A 282 -21.46 9.72 -30.09
CA ALA A 282 -20.72 9.72 -28.84
C ALA A 282 -19.20 9.88 -29.11
N GLU A 283 -18.51 10.65 -28.27
CA GLU A 283 -17.06 10.79 -28.32
C GLU A 283 -16.40 9.46 -27.93
N PRO A 284 -15.45 8.93 -28.73
CA PRO A 284 -14.75 7.69 -28.41
C PRO A 284 -13.87 7.82 -27.17
N TYR A 285 -13.90 6.82 -26.30
CA TYR A 285 -12.99 6.74 -25.16
C TYR A 285 -11.57 6.46 -25.63
N ARG A 286 -10.59 7.08 -24.97
CA ARG A 286 -9.17 6.86 -25.25
C ARG A 286 -8.53 6.09 -24.10
N TYR A 287 -7.90 4.97 -24.43
CA TYR A 287 -7.15 4.19 -23.45
C TYR A 287 -5.68 4.19 -23.79
N LEU A 288 -4.88 4.57 -22.81
CA LEU A 288 -3.43 4.51 -22.86
C LEU A 288 -2.95 3.28 -22.08
N PHE A 289 -2.34 2.33 -22.79
CA PHE A 289 -1.75 1.14 -22.21
C PHE A 289 -0.24 1.27 -22.18
N ILE A 290 0.37 1.18 -20.99
CA ILE A 290 1.81 1.40 -20.80
C ILE A 290 2.42 0.18 -20.12
N ALA A 291 3.30 -0.52 -20.84
CA ALA A 291 4.13 -1.57 -20.29
C ALA A 291 5.44 -0.98 -19.75
N ASP A 292 5.91 -1.54 -18.63
CA ASP A 292 7.25 -1.31 -18.07
C ASP A 292 7.60 0.16 -17.77
N PHE A 293 6.63 0.95 -17.28
CA PHE A 293 6.94 2.27 -16.74
C PHE A 293 7.89 2.12 -15.54
N PRO A 294 8.95 2.95 -15.41
CA PRO A 294 9.23 4.21 -16.12
C PRO A 294 10.13 4.10 -17.36
N SER A 295 10.41 2.91 -17.90
CA SER A 295 11.30 2.75 -19.06
C SER A 295 10.84 3.60 -20.24
N GLY A 296 11.73 4.35 -20.87
CA GLY A 296 11.42 5.22 -22.00
C GLY A 296 10.71 6.54 -21.64
N PHE A 297 10.40 6.80 -20.37
CA PHE A 297 9.82 8.06 -19.91
C PHE A 297 10.90 9.02 -19.42
N GLU A 298 10.94 10.20 -20.02
CA GLU A 298 11.73 11.33 -19.52
C GLU A 298 10.91 12.16 -18.51
N ASN A 299 11.55 13.10 -17.81
CA ASN A 299 10.86 13.95 -16.83
C ASN A 299 9.65 14.70 -17.43
N ASN A 300 9.75 15.18 -18.67
CA ASN A 300 8.62 15.86 -19.32
C ASN A 300 7.46 14.90 -19.59
N SER A 301 7.75 13.67 -20.03
CA SER A 301 6.75 12.63 -20.25
C SER A 301 6.06 12.21 -18.94
N TRP A 302 6.77 12.26 -17.81
CA TRP A 302 6.17 12.05 -16.49
C TRP A 302 5.16 13.13 -16.13
N GLU A 303 5.48 14.42 -16.34
CA GLU A 303 4.55 15.52 -16.08
C GLU A 303 3.30 15.45 -16.98
N ASP A 304 3.47 15.10 -18.25
CA ASP A 304 2.34 14.87 -19.17
C ASP A 304 1.45 13.70 -18.69
N LEU A 305 2.06 12.57 -18.30
CA LEU A 305 1.33 11.42 -17.75
C LEU A 305 0.56 11.80 -16.47
N LYS A 306 1.18 12.56 -15.58
CA LYS A 306 0.55 13.04 -14.35
C LYS A 306 -0.65 13.95 -14.65
N SER A 307 -0.55 14.83 -15.65
CA SER A 307 -1.68 15.65 -16.12
C SER A 307 -2.84 14.80 -16.65
N ILE A 308 -2.53 13.74 -17.40
CA ILE A 308 -3.53 12.78 -17.90
C ILE A 308 -4.21 12.03 -16.74
N LEU A 309 -3.47 11.57 -15.73
CA LEU A 309 -4.06 10.91 -14.56
C LEU A 309 -5.00 11.83 -13.76
N LEU A 310 -4.65 13.13 -13.67
CA LEU A 310 -5.44 14.11 -12.94
C LEU A 310 -6.72 14.52 -13.68
N ASN A 311 -6.64 14.75 -14.99
CA ASN A 311 -7.71 15.39 -15.76
C ASN A 311 -8.38 14.46 -16.78
N GLY A 312 -7.78 13.30 -17.07
CA GLY A 312 -8.17 12.44 -18.18
C GLY A 312 -9.54 11.81 -18.01
N SER A 313 -9.90 11.36 -16.81
CA SER A 313 -11.16 10.64 -16.56
C SER A 313 -12.39 11.45 -16.99
N ARG A 314 -12.42 12.74 -16.64
CA ARG A 314 -13.51 13.65 -17.01
C ARG A 314 -13.66 13.81 -18.52
N ALA A 315 -12.57 13.69 -19.25
CA ALA A 315 -12.53 13.78 -20.72
C ALA A 315 -12.62 12.41 -21.43
N GLY A 316 -12.77 11.30 -20.70
CA GLY A 316 -12.84 9.96 -21.30
C GLY A 316 -11.51 9.37 -21.70
N VAL A 317 -10.42 9.88 -21.11
CA VAL A 317 -9.05 9.39 -21.30
C VAL A 317 -8.63 8.61 -20.06
N TYR A 318 -8.35 7.32 -20.24
CA TYR A 318 -7.99 6.41 -19.16
C TYR A 318 -6.59 5.82 -19.39
N VAL A 319 -5.92 5.49 -18.30
CA VAL A 319 -4.55 4.97 -18.30
C VAL A 319 -4.54 3.64 -17.57
N ILE A 320 -3.97 2.63 -18.22
CA ILE A 320 -3.77 1.30 -17.67
C ILE A 320 -2.29 1.01 -17.81
N LEU A 321 -1.56 1.00 -16.71
CA LEU A 321 -0.10 0.90 -16.73
C LEU A 321 0.45 -0.16 -15.79
N HIS A 322 1.56 -0.75 -16.23
CA HIS A 322 2.47 -1.50 -15.38
C HIS A 322 3.58 -0.57 -14.86
N ILE A 323 3.83 -0.58 -13.55
CA ILE A 323 4.89 0.15 -12.86
C ILE A 323 5.89 -0.86 -12.29
N ASP A 324 7.10 -0.85 -12.81
CA ASP A 324 8.21 -1.66 -12.28
C ASP A 324 8.91 -0.88 -11.17
N GLU A 325 8.74 -1.32 -9.92
CA GLU A 325 9.32 -0.71 -8.73
C GLU A 325 10.84 -0.84 -8.68
N SER A 326 11.41 -1.84 -9.36
CA SER A 326 12.86 -2.11 -9.36
C SER A 326 13.68 -1.09 -10.17
N LEU A 327 13.03 -0.33 -11.04
CA LEU A 327 13.69 0.65 -11.92
C LEU A 327 13.84 2.04 -11.25
N GLU A 328 14.86 2.80 -11.66
CA GLU A 328 15.02 4.18 -11.23
C GLU A 328 13.85 5.06 -11.70
N LYS A 329 13.25 5.82 -10.79
CA LYS A 329 12.05 6.63 -11.06
C LYS A 329 12.42 8.04 -11.55
N PRO A 330 11.55 8.70 -12.34
CA PRO A 330 11.74 10.09 -12.75
C PRO A 330 11.87 11.04 -11.55
N LYS A 331 12.38 12.25 -11.79
CA LYS A 331 12.41 13.29 -10.75
C LYS A 331 10.99 13.64 -10.31
N ASN A 332 10.80 13.90 -9.01
CA ASN A 332 9.50 14.21 -8.39
C ASN A 332 8.44 13.10 -8.57
N PHE A 333 8.86 11.85 -8.72
CA PHE A 333 7.95 10.71 -8.72
C PHE A 333 7.32 10.52 -7.33
N ASP A 334 6.00 10.42 -7.29
CA ASP A 334 5.24 10.25 -6.04
C ASP A 334 4.18 9.15 -6.22
N TYR A 335 4.36 8.05 -5.48
CA TYR A 335 3.47 6.88 -5.49
C TYR A 335 2.02 7.26 -5.16
N ARG A 336 1.80 8.29 -4.32
CA ARG A 336 0.47 8.77 -3.94
C ARG A 336 -0.34 9.25 -5.15
N THR A 337 0.31 9.63 -6.25
CA THR A 337 -0.38 9.99 -7.50
C THR A 337 -1.24 8.82 -7.98
N PHE A 338 -0.70 7.60 -8.00
CA PHE A 338 -1.45 6.42 -8.43
C PHE A 338 -2.49 6.01 -7.39
N GLU A 339 -2.17 6.14 -6.11
CA GLU A 339 -3.15 5.88 -5.04
C GLU A 339 -4.35 6.83 -5.13
N ASN A 340 -4.16 8.08 -5.52
CA ASN A 340 -5.23 9.06 -5.60
C ASN A 340 -6.11 8.87 -6.86
N PHE A 341 -5.50 8.49 -7.99
CA PHE A 341 -6.20 8.51 -9.29
C PHE A 341 -6.44 7.14 -9.91
N CYS A 342 -5.80 6.07 -9.43
CA CYS A 342 -5.90 4.73 -10.01
C CYS A 342 -6.50 3.70 -9.04
N THR A 343 -7.15 2.70 -9.62
CA THR A 343 -7.27 1.39 -8.98
C THR A 343 -5.89 0.73 -8.98
N VAL A 344 -5.32 0.56 -7.79
CA VAL A 344 -3.98 -0.01 -7.60
C VAL A 344 -4.06 -1.51 -7.40
N ILE A 345 -3.27 -2.26 -8.19
CA ILE A 345 -3.13 -3.71 -8.10
C ILE A 345 -1.66 -3.99 -7.76
N ASN A 346 -1.43 -4.52 -6.56
CA ASN A 346 -0.10 -4.89 -6.10
C ASN A 346 0.07 -6.41 -6.16
N PRO A 347 1.28 -6.89 -6.50
CA PRO A 347 1.57 -8.30 -6.40
C PRO A 347 1.57 -8.67 -4.92
N ILE A 348 1.00 -9.82 -4.58
CA ILE A 348 1.11 -10.33 -3.22
C ILE A 348 2.48 -10.97 -3.08
N PHE A 349 3.38 -10.28 -2.38
CA PHE A 349 4.73 -10.78 -2.10
C PHE A 349 4.67 -12.18 -1.46
N GLY A 350 5.25 -13.17 -2.14
CA GLY A 350 5.45 -14.52 -1.59
C GLY A 350 4.20 -15.34 -1.28
N LEU A 351 3.03 -15.00 -1.83
CA LEU A 351 1.78 -15.74 -1.57
C LEU A 351 1.15 -16.44 -2.77
N ASN A 352 1.73 -16.31 -3.97
CA ASN A 352 1.32 -17.20 -5.05
C ASN A 352 1.89 -18.60 -4.77
N VAL A 353 1.00 -19.46 -4.24
CA VAL A 353 1.10 -20.93 -4.16
C VAL A 353 2.11 -21.49 -3.15
N GLY A 354 1.90 -21.25 -1.85
CA GLY A 354 2.56 -22.04 -0.79
C GLY A 354 4.10 -21.88 -0.70
N ALA A 355 4.66 -20.83 -1.29
CA ALA A 355 6.07 -20.51 -1.15
C ALA A 355 6.37 -20.03 0.28
N LYS A 356 7.38 -20.63 0.93
CA LYS A 356 7.86 -20.18 2.25
C LYS A 356 8.55 -18.82 2.12
N PRO A 357 8.47 -17.94 3.13
CA PRO A 357 9.19 -16.69 3.14
C PRO A 357 10.69 -16.90 2.88
N GLN A 358 11.29 -16.07 2.02
CA GLN A 358 12.72 -16.17 1.71
C GLN A 358 13.50 -15.01 2.32
N PRO A 359 14.69 -15.26 2.91
CA PRO A 359 15.58 -14.19 3.36
C PRO A 359 15.93 -13.26 2.20
N GLY A 360 15.62 -11.96 2.34
CA GLY A 360 15.92 -10.94 1.33
C GLY A 360 14.70 -10.33 0.63
N ASN A 361 13.52 -10.94 0.74
CA ASN A 361 12.29 -10.38 0.17
C ASN A 361 11.66 -9.34 1.11
N VAL A 362 11.15 -8.25 0.53
CA VAL A 362 10.37 -7.22 1.23
C VAL A 362 8.91 -7.62 1.14
N TYR A 363 8.24 -7.78 2.28
CA TYR A 363 6.81 -8.08 2.34
C TYR A 363 6.07 -6.80 2.72
N LEU A 364 5.17 -6.32 1.86
CA LEU A 364 4.24 -5.25 2.24
C LEU A 364 3.26 -5.82 3.27
N GLY A 365 3.25 -5.22 4.45
CA GLY A 365 2.29 -5.51 5.51
C GLY A 365 1.72 -4.23 6.08
N TYR A 366 0.58 -4.34 6.74
CA TYR A 366 -0.07 -3.20 7.37
C TYR A 366 0.48 -3.03 8.79
N VAL A 367 0.86 -1.81 9.17
CA VAL A 367 1.25 -1.51 10.55
C VAL A 367 0.02 -1.65 11.42
N THR A 368 -0.01 -2.66 12.28
CA THR A 368 -1.12 -2.91 13.20
C THR A 368 -0.96 -2.15 14.49
N SER A 369 0.29 -1.89 14.92
CA SER A 369 0.57 -1.04 16.07
C SER A 369 2.00 -0.47 16.03
N LEU A 370 2.17 0.69 16.67
CA LEU A 370 3.45 1.37 16.84
C LEU A 370 3.84 1.34 18.32
N THR A 371 5.13 1.13 18.59
CA THR A 371 5.74 1.18 19.92
C THR A 371 7.01 2.02 19.85
N ASP A 372 7.54 2.43 21.01
CA ASP A 372 8.82 3.18 21.08
C ASP A 372 10.00 2.39 20.48
N GLY A 373 9.90 1.07 20.39
CA GLY A 373 10.94 0.18 19.87
C GLY A 373 10.75 -0.29 18.42
N GLY A 374 9.61 -0.02 17.78
CA GLY A 374 9.32 -0.46 16.42
C GLY A 374 7.83 -0.55 16.10
N ALA A 375 7.50 -1.19 14.99
CA ALA A 375 6.14 -1.41 14.53
C ALA A 375 5.81 -2.90 14.46
N TYR A 376 4.62 -3.30 14.89
CA TYR A 376 4.07 -4.59 14.51
C TYR A 376 3.42 -4.46 13.14
N VAL A 377 3.81 -5.34 12.25
CA VAL A 377 3.36 -5.36 10.85
C VAL A 377 2.72 -6.71 10.59
N GLU A 378 1.48 -6.69 10.10
CA GLU A 378 0.77 -7.89 9.66
C GLU A 378 1.12 -8.18 8.20
N PHE A 379 1.84 -9.28 7.99
CA PHE A 379 2.33 -9.68 6.66
C PHE A 379 1.41 -10.72 6.00
N LEU A 380 0.67 -11.47 6.80
CA LEU A 380 -0.40 -12.40 6.41
C LEU A 380 -1.54 -12.25 7.41
N PRO A 381 -2.80 -12.59 7.04
CA PRO A 381 -3.90 -12.60 8.00
C PRO A 381 -3.52 -13.38 9.28
N ASN A 382 -3.63 -12.72 10.43
CA ASN A 382 -3.29 -13.21 11.77
C ASN A 382 -1.80 -13.52 12.01
N THR A 383 -0.90 -13.13 11.11
CA THR A 383 0.55 -13.33 11.28
C THR A 383 1.26 -11.98 11.32
N GLN A 384 1.63 -11.57 12.54
CA GLN A 384 2.36 -10.34 12.79
C GLN A 384 3.85 -10.61 12.98
N GLY A 385 4.67 -9.71 12.47
CA GLY A 385 6.09 -9.63 12.83
C GLY A 385 6.44 -8.24 13.34
N PHE A 386 7.36 -8.19 14.29
CA PHE A 386 7.86 -6.94 14.84
C PHE A 386 9.02 -6.41 13.99
N VAL A 387 8.88 -5.20 13.49
CA VAL A 387 9.91 -4.47 12.74
C VAL A 387 10.50 -3.41 13.67
N PRO A 388 11.74 -3.58 14.16
CA PRO A 388 12.34 -2.62 15.07
C PRO A 388 12.58 -1.27 14.39
N THR A 389 12.57 -0.17 15.17
CA THR A 389 12.63 1.21 14.67
C THR A 389 13.82 1.47 13.73
N ASN A 390 14.97 0.83 13.99
CA ASN A 390 16.17 0.95 13.16
C ASN A 390 16.06 0.27 11.77
N LYS A 391 15.02 -0.55 11.55
CA LYS A 391 14.70 -1.18 10.27
C LYS A 391 13.49 -0.58 9.58
N LEU A 392 12.72 0.27 10.27
CA LEU A 392 11.70 1.09 9.64
C LEU A 392 12.44 2.13 8.79
N VAL A 393 12.34 2.00 7.48
CA VAL A 393 12.94 2.97 6.55
C VAL A 393 12.31 4.32 6.87
N ALA A 394 13.10 5.22 7.46
CA ALA A 394 12.69 6.60 7.61
C ALA A 394 12.42 7.12 6.19
N GLN A 395 11.20 7.61 5.94
CA GLN A 395 11.02 8.54 4.83
C GLN A 395 11.98 9.70 5.10
N GLU A 396 13.12 9.71 4.40
CA GLU A 396 13.99 10.87 4.41
C GLU A 396 13.16 12.04 3.94
N SER A 397 12.88 12.95 4.88
CA SER A 397 12.37 14.27 4.57
C SER A 397 13.47 14.99 3.79
N LYS A 398 13.33 15.08 2.48
CA LYS A 398 14.00 16.07 1.64
C LYS A 398 12.98 16.88 0.89
#